data_AF-A0A1E1WYC2-F1
#
_entry.id   AF-A0A1E1WYC2-F1
#
_cell.length_a   1.000
_cell.length_b   1.000
_cell.length_c   1.000
_cell.angle_alpha   90.00
_cell.angle_beta   90.00
_cell.angle_gamma   90.00
#
_symmetry.space_group_name_H-M   'P 1'
#
loop_
_entity.id
_entity.type
_entity.pdbx_description
1 polymer ?
#
loop_
_entity_poly.entity_id
_entity_poly.type
_entity_poly.pdbx_seq_one_letter_code
_entity_poly.pdbx_strand_id
1 'polypeptide(L)' 'MGWKEGAGLGKREQGATEPVKVSSKNTRTGLGHSGPKVEDQRTHILSKTRERYQAIAEKEAAAAVSRPKQENT' A
#
# COMPACT_ATOMS: atom_id res chain seq x y z
N MET A 1 34.48 4.35 36.34
CA MET A 1 34.41 3.42 35.19
C MET A 1 35.24 3.86 33.97
N GLY A 2 35.91 5.02 33.95
CA GLY A 2 36.98 5.35 32.98
C GLY A 2 36.57 5.51 31.51
N TRP A 3 35.33 5.19 31.15
CA TRP A 3 34.76 5.39 29.83
C TRP A 3 34.41 6.86 29.61
N LYS A 4 34.69 7.37 28.41
CA LYS A 4 34.46 8.75 27.99
C LYS A 4 33.19 8.84 27.15
N GLU A 5 32.40 9.87 27.38
CA GLU A 5 31.18 10.13 26.61
C GLU A 5 31.49 10.27 25.12
N GLY A 6 30.69 9.61 24.27
CA GLY A 6 30.85 9.62 22.82
C GLY A 6 31.92 8.66 22.26
N ALA A 7 32.75 8.05 23.12
CA ALA A 7 33.76 7.09 22.68
C ALA A 7 33.21 5.65 22.64
N GLY A 8 33.66 4.88 21.64
CA GLY A 8 33.40 3.44 21.59
C GLY A 8 34.06 2.71 22.76
N LEU A 9 33.56 1.52 23.10
CA LEU A 9 34.18 0.67 24.11
C LEU A 9 35.45 -0.03 23.59
N GLY A 10 36.33 -0.47 24.50
CA GLY A 10 37.55 -1.23 24.17
C GLY A 10 38.83 -0.40 24.25
N LYS A 11 39.99 -1.08 24.22
CA LYS A 11 41.33 -0.47 24.44
C LYS A 11 41.66 0.68 23.48
N ARG A 12 41.09 0.65 22.26
CA ARG A 12 41.31 1.65 21.21
C ARG A 12 40.00 2.32 20.79
N GLU A 13 39.00 2.33 21.66
CA GLU A 13 37.68 2.95 21.39
C GLU A 13 36.98 2.38 20.14
N GLN A 14 37.26 1.11 19.81
CA GLN A 14 36.83 0.48 18.56
C GLN A 14 35.40 -0.11 18.59
N GLY A 15 34.76 -0.11 19.76
CA GLY A 15 33.39 -0.57 19.93
C GLY A 15 32.38 0.37 19.27
N ALA A 16 31.20 -0.15 18.96
CA ALA A 16 30.14 0.67 18.37
C ALA A 16 29.69 1.76 19.36
N THR A 17 29.62 3.01 18.89
CA THR A 17 29.05 4.13 19.65
C THR A 17 27.53 4.10 19.63
N GLU A 18 26.94 3.57 18.54
CA GLU A 18 25.50 3.45 18.37
C GLU A 18 25.04 2.00 18.47
N PRO A 19 23.83 1.73 19.01
CA PRO A 19 23.22 0.42 18.98
C PRO A 19 22.99 -0.08 17.55
N VAL A 20 23.21 -1.38 17.33
CA VAL A 20 22.92 -2.01 16.04
C VAL A 20 21.41 -2.11 15.84
N LYS A 21 20.91 -1.48 14.79
CA LYS A 21 19.49 -1.57 14.40
C LYS A 21 19.20 -2.96 13.83
N VAL A 22 18.14 -3.60 14.33
CA VAL A 22 17.70 -4.92 13.87
C VAL A 22 16.40 -4.76 13.08
N SER A 23 16.34 -5.35 11.89
CA SER A 23 15.11 -5.41 11.08
C SER A 23 14.38 -6.73 11.37
N SER A 24 13.34 -6.67 12.21
CA SER A 24 12.44 -7.82 12.42
C SER A 24 11.32 -7.83 11.37
N LYS A 25 11.20 -8.91 10.59
CA LYS A 25 10.02 -9.15 9.73
C LYS A 25 9.05 -10.06 10.46
N ASN A 26 7.85 -9.56 10.78
CA ASN A 26 6.77 -10.34 11.42
C ASN A 26 5.92 -11.12 10.39
N THR A 27 6.37 -11.19 9.15
CA THR A 27 5.70 -11.91 8.07
C THR A 27 6.32 -13.29 7.90
N ARG A 28 5.52 -14.30 7.55
CA ARG A 28 5.99 -15.66 7.25
C ARG A 28 6.67 -15.77 5.87
N THR A 29 7.10 -14.64 5.30
CA THR A 29 7.74 -14.57 3.99
C THR A 29 9.21 -14.99 4.10
N GLY A 30 9.71 -15.71 3.10
CA GLY A 30 11.11 -16.13 3.06
C GLY A 30 12.10 -14.96 3.10
N LEU A 31 13.33 -15.24 3.57
CA LEU A 31 14.44 -14.28 3.52
C LEU A 31 14.72 -13.90 2.05
N GLY A 32 14.95 -12.61 1.80
CA GLY A 32 15.16 -12.10 0.43
C GLY A 32 13.90 -12.00 -0.44
N HIS A 33 12.71 -12.30 0.08
CA HIS A 33 11.47 -12.08 -0.66
C HIS A 33 11.25 -10.58 -0.92
N SER A 34 11.46 -10.17 -2.16
CA SER A 34 11.10 -8.87 -2.75
C SER A 34 10.00 -9.05 -3.80
N GLY A 35 9.06 -9.98 -3.54
CA GLY A 35 8.00 -10.30 -4.49
C GLY A 35 7.05 -9.12 -4.70
N PRO A 36 6.35 -9.08 -5.85
CA PRO A 36 5.28 -8.11 -6.04
C PRO A 36 4.30 -8.27 -4.88
N LYS A 37 3.84 -7.14 -4.31
CA LYS A 37 2.70 -7.16 -3.38
C LYS A 37 1.65 -8.03 -4.05
N VAL A 38 1.25 -9.13 -3.43
CA VAL A 38 0.09 -9.89 -3.90
C VAL A 38 -0.97 -8.83 -4.16
N GLU A 39 -1.30 -8.58 -5.44
CA GLU A 39 -2.34 -7.61 -5.76
C GLU A 39 -3.55 -8.09 -4.96
N ASP A 40 -3.88 -7.31 -3.92
CA ASP A 40 -4.87 -7.73 -2.93
C ASP A 40 -6.11 -8.07 -3.74
N GLN A 41 -6.54 -9.33 -3.77
CA GLN A 41 -7.64 -9.74 -4.66
C GLN A 41 -8.88 -8.84 -4.44
N ARG A 42 -8.99 -8.28 -3.22
CA ARG A 42 -9.92 -7.22 -2.84
C ARG A 42 -9.82 -5.96 -3.70
N THR A 43 -8.63 -5.42 -3.98
CA THR A 43 -8.47 -4.22 -4.82
C THR A 43 -8.90 -4.51 -6.26
N HIS A 44 -8.58 -5.69 -6.79
CA HIS A 44 -9.03 -6.12 -8.11
C HIS A 44 -10.55 -6.32 -8.20
N ILE A 45 -11.16 -6.88 -7.15
CA ILE A 45 -12.63 -7.01 -7.06
C ILE A 45 -13.29 -5.62 -6.97
N LEU A 46 -12.73 -4.70 -6.19
CA LEU A 46 -13.24 -3.33 -6.05
C LEU A 46 -13.17 -2.56 -7.38
N SER A 47 -12.07 -2.66 -8.13
CA SER A 47 -11.93 -1.97 -9.43
C SER A 47 -12.98 -2.45 -10.43
N LYS A 48 -13.13 -3.78 -10.60
CA LYS A 48 -14.17 -4.36 -11.47
C LYS A 48 -15.58 -3.98 -11.04
N THR A 49 -15.82 -3.83 -9.74
CA THR A 49 -17.15 -3.44 -9.24
C THR A 49 -17.44 -1.98 -9.56
N ARG A 50 -16.45 -1.10 -9.41
CA ARG A 50 -16.56 0.31 -9.80
C ARG A 50 -16.83 0.48 -11.29
N GLU A 51 -16.09 -0.23 -12.14
CA GLU A 51 -16.28 -0.22 -13.60
C GLU A 51 -17.71 -0.65 -14.00
N ARG A 52 -18.24 -1.71 -13.36
CA ARG A 52 -19.61 -2.19 -13.61
C ARG A 52 -20.66 -1.11 -13.30
N TYR A 53 -20.54 -0.41 -12.18
CA TYR A 53 -21.49 0.65 -11.82
C TYR A 53 -21.37 1.88 -12.72
N GLN A 54 -20.15 2.24 -13.15
CA GLN A 54 -19.96 3.34 -14.11
C GLN A 54 -20.63 3.04 -15.44
N ALA A 55 -20.47 1.83 -15.98
CA ALA A 55 -21.13 1.43 -17.22
C ALA A 55 -22.66 1.43 -17.11
N ILE A 56 -23.22 1.05 -15.95
CA ILE A 56 -24.66 1.14 -15.70
C ILE A 56 -25.11 2.60 -15.67
N ALA A 57 -24.40 3.47 -14.95
CA ALA A 57 -24.72 4.90 -14.87
C ALA A 57 -24.65 5.59 -16.23
N GLU A 58 -23.63 5.30 -17.03
CA GLU A 58 -23.50 5.82 -18.40
C GLU A 58 -24.62 5.33 -19.31
N LYS A 59 -25.00 4.06 -19.19
CA LYS A 59 -26.13 3.49 -19.94
C LYS A 59 -27.47 4.10 -19.53
N GLU A 60 -27.69 4.33 -18.24
CA GLU A 60 -28.87 5.01 -17.71
C GLU A 60 -28.91 6.48 -18.14
N ALA A 61 -27.77 7.18 -18.12
CA ALA A 61 -27.66 8.54 -18.64
C ALA A 61 -27.97 8.61 -20.13
N ALA A 62 -27.44 7.68 -20.94
CA ALA A 62 -27.74 7.59 -22.37
C ALA A 62 -29.22 7.27 -22.63
N ALA A 63 -29.85 6.43 -21.80
CA ALA A 63 -31.28 6.13 -21.89
C ALA A 63 -32.18 7.29 -21.42
N ALA A 64 -31.71 8.12 -20.50
CA ALA A 64 -32.42 9.33 -20.06
C ALA A 64 -32.36 10.45 -21.12
N VAL A 65 -31.24 10.58 -21.83
CA VAL A 65 -31.08 11.56 -22.92
C VAL A 65 -31.92 11.20 -24.16
N SER A 66 -32.23 9.91 -24.37
CA SER A 66 -33.03 9.46 -25.52
C SER A 66 -34.54 9.42 -25.30
N ARG A 67 -35.05 9.77 -24.10
CA ARG A 67 -36.50 9.91 -23.85
C ARG A 67 -36.96 11.33 -24.25
N PRO A 68 -37.61 11.53 -25.41
CA PRO A 68 -38.23 12.83 -25.71
C PRO A 68 -39.39 13.04 -24.73
N LYS A 69 -39.41 14.23 -24.12
CA LYS A 69 -40.51 14.72 -23.29
C LYS A 69 -41.75 14.77 -24.20
N GLN A 70 -42.66 13.81 -24.04
CA GLN A 70 -43.95 13.85 -24.72
C GLN A 70 -44.74 15.02 -24.11
N GLU A 71 -44.70 16.17 -24.79
CA GLU A 71 -45.62 17.27 -24.55
C GLU A 71 -47.01 16.80 -25.02
N ASN A 72 -47.89 16.53 -24.06
CA ASN A 72 -49.27 16.15 -24.32
C ASN A 72 -50.09 17.43 -24.48
N THR A 73 -50.71 17.61 -25.65
CA THR A 73 -51.64 18.72 -25.97
C THR A 73 -53.04 18.39 -25.50
#